data_AF-A0A2M7NSD8-F1
#
_entry.id   AF-A0A2M7NSD8-F1
#
_cell.length_a   1.000
_cell.length_b   1.000
_cell.length_c   1.000
_cell.angle_alpha   90.00
_cell.angle_beta   90.00
_cell.angle_gamma   90.00
#
_symmetry.space_group_name_H-M   'P 1'
#
loop_
_entity.id
_entity.type
_entity.pdbx_description
1 polymer ?
#
loop_
_entity_poly.entity_id
_entity_poly.type
_entity_poly.pdbx_seq_one_letter_code
_entity_poly.pdbx_strand_id
1 'polypeptide(L)'
;MKTIGLLFSGGADSMSAAVYYLKAGCGVKMVTFDNGAERKFENSKKTADIIKKKFPGKVSWVMKDSNVLFKKIGVDKIKDDVKKYGDSLICCSCKIVMLAEMIVYCKKNNIKVIADGFNKNQLYYPEQLP
;
A
#
# COMPACT_ATOMS: atom_id res chain seq x y z
N MET A 1 -13.63 -12.06 -14.31
CA MET A 1 -13.46 -10.66 -13.87
C MET A 1 -12.02 -10.46 -13.44
N LYS A 2 -11.32 -9.45 -13.96
CA LYS A 2 -9.92 -9.15 -13.56
C LYS A 2 -9.92 -8.60 -12.12
N THR A 3 -9.01 -9.09 -11.29
CA THR A 3 -8.83 -8.61 -9.91
C THR A 3 -7.53 -7.83 -9.78
N ILE A 4 -7.60 -6.65 -9.16
CA ILE A 4 -6.48 -5.78 -8.88
C ILE A 4 -6.18 -5.84 -7.39
N GLY A 5 -4.93 -6.10 -7.05
CA GLY A 5 -4.44 -5.89 -5.69
C GLY A 5 -4.06 -4.42 -5.56
N LEU A 6 -4.64 -3.72 -4.58
CA LEU A 6 -4.39 -2.28 -4.40
C LEU A 6 -3.72 -2.03 -3.04
N LEU A 7 -2.56 -1.36 -3.06
CA LEU A 7 -1.97 -0.75 -1.87
C LEU A 7 -2.89 0.38 -1.40
N PHE A 8 -3.46 0.24 -0.20
CA PHE A 8 -4.57 1.06 0.24
C PHE A 8 -4.31 1.69 1.61
N SER A 9 -4.11 3.01 1.62
CA SER A 9 -3.93 3.82 2.84
C SER A 9 -5.23 4.48 3.33
N GLY A 10 -6.31 4.39 2.56
CA GLY A 10 -7.57 5.07 2.85
C GLY A 10 -7.60 6.57 2.54
N GLY A 11 -6.47 7.13 2.07
CA GLY A 11 -6.39 8.51 1.58
C GLY A 11 -7.02 8.69 0.21
N ALA A 12 -7.19 9.96 -0.20
CA ALA A 12 -7.87 10.35 -1.43
C ALA A 12 -7.29 9.69 -2.69
N ASP A 13 -5.95 9.59 -2.79
CA ASP A 13 -5.30 9.01 -3.96
C ASP A 13 -5.57 7.51 -4.09
N SER A 14 -5.36 6.74 -3.01
CA SER A 14 -5.65 5.30 -2.99
C SER A 14 -7.16 4.99 -3.16
N MET A 15 -8.04 5.85 -2.64
CA MET A 15 -9.48 5.78 -2.92
C MET A 15 -9.79 6.02 -4.39
N SER A 16 -9.15 7.01 -5.01
CA SER A 16 -9.34 7.35 -6.42
C SER A 16 -8.88 6.21 -7.32
N ALA A 17 -7.73 5.60 -7.02
CA ALA A 17 -7.23 4.40 -7.70
C ALA A 17 -8.22 3.23 -7.58
N ALA A 18 -8.77 2.96 -6.38
CA ALA A 18 -9.79 1.93 -6.19
C ALA A 18 -11.01 2.16 -7.08
N VAL A 19 -11.56 3.37 -7.05
CA VAL A 19 -12.76 3.75 -7.81
C VAL A 19 -12.51 3.68 -9.31
N TYR A 20 -11.32 4.07 -9.77
CA TYR A 20 -10.91 3.97 -11.18
C TYR A 20 -11.03 2.53 -11.68
N TYR A 21 -10.41 1.56 -11.00
CA TYR A 21 -10.47 0.16 -11.41
C TYR A 21 -11.87 -0.46 -11.28
N LEU A 22 -12.62 -0.07 -10.25
CA LEU A 22 -14.00 -0.54 -10.07
C LEU A 22 -14.92 -0.05 -11.20
N LYS A 23 -14.77 1.21 -11.62
CA LYS A 23 -15.49 1.77 -12.77
C LYS A 23 -15.08 1.12 -14.10
N ALA A 24 -13.83 0.70 -14.22
CA ALA A 24 -13.33 -0.09 -15.35
C ALA A 24 -13.79 -1.58 -15.32
N GLY A 25 -14.68 -1.97 -14.39
CA GLY A 25 -15.24 -3.32 -14.32
C GLY A 25 -14.35 -4.35 -13.64
N CYS A 26 -13.25 -3.94 -13.00
CA CYS A 26 -12.39 -4.84 -12.23
C CYS A 26 -12.93 -5.05 -10.81
N GLY A 27 -12.57 -6.19 -10.21
CA GLY A 27 -12.64 -6.37 -8.76
C GLY A 27 -11.39 -5.81 -8.08
N VAL A 28 -11.50 -5.29 -6.86
CA VAL A 28 -10.37 -4.69 -6.14
C VAL A 28 -10.21 -5.34 -4.77
N LYS A 29 -9.03 -5.90 -4.50
CA LYS A 29 -8.59 -6.30 -3.16
C LYS A 29 -7.70 -5.21 -2.58
N MET A 30 -8.27 -4.40 -1.69
CA MET A 30 -7.57 -3.33 -0.97
C MET A 30 -6.78 -3.94 0.18
N VAL A 31 -5.48 -3.66 0.24
CA VAL A 31 -4.57 -4.18 1.26
C VAL A 31 -3.92 -3.00 1.96
N THR A 32 -4.14 -2.92 3.27
CA THR A 32 -3.47 -1.95 4.16
C THR A 32 -2.38 -2.70 4.92
N PHE A 33 -1.17 -2.16 4.98
CA PHE A 33 -0.07 -2.74 5.74
C PHE A 33 0.15 -1.98 7.03
N ASP A 34 0.19 -2.71 8.14
CA ASP A 34 0.63 -2.20 9.43
C ASP A 34 2.11 -2.54 9.59
N ASN A 35 2.95 -1.51 9.66
CA ASN A 35 4.38 -1.64 9.88
C ASN A 35 4.80 -1.32 11.33
N GLY A 36 3.83 -1.06 12.22
CA GLY A 36 4.05 -0.66 13.60
C GLY A 36 4.40 0.82 13.81
N ALA A 37 4.62 1.59 12.74
CA ALA A 37 4.90 3.02 12.79
C ALA A 37 3.75 3.88 12.23
N GLU A 38 2.92 3.32 11.36
CA GLU A 38 1.73 3.99 10.84
C GLU A 38 0.65 4.16 11.91
N ARG A 39 -0.20 5.16 11.70
CA ARG A 39 -1.31 5.52 12.60
C ARG A 39 -2.58 5.72 11.78
N LYS A 40 -3.74 5.70 12.45
CA LYS A 40 -5.06 5.97 11.86
C LYS A 40 -5.55 4.90 10.88
N PHE A 41 -5.24 3.62 11.12
CA PHE A 41 -5.76 2.51 10.33
C PHE A 41 -7.30 2.44 10.32
N GLU A 42 -7.95 3.03 11.33
CA GLU A 42 -9.41 3.16 11.38
C GLU A 42 -9.94 3.95 10.17
N ASN A 43 -9.17 4.92 9.67
CA ASN A 43 -9.55 5.68 8.47
C ASN A 43 -9.47 4.81 7.22
N SER A 44 -8.44 3.95 7.10
CA SER A 44 -8.36 2.97 6.01
C SER A 44 -9.60 2.09 5.98
N LYS A 45 -9.98 1.51 7.12
CA LYS A 45 -11.18 0.67 7.22
C LYS A 45 -12.46 1.44 6.88
N LYS A 46 -12.64 2.64 7.43
CA LYS A 46 -13.82 3.49 7.15
C LYS A 46 -13.95 3.81 5.67
N THR A 47 -12.88 4.23 5.01
CA THR A 47 -12.88 4.53 3.57
C THR A 47 -13.17 3.26 2.76
N ALA A 48 -12.58 2.12 3.14
CA ALA A 48 -12.85 0.84 2.52
C ALA A 48 -14.33 0.43 2.60
N ASP A 49 -14.96 0.62 3.77
CA ASP A 49 -16.37 0.31 3.99
C ASP A 49 -17.29 1.19 3.13
N ILE A 50 -16.96 2.48 2.96
CA ILE A 50 -17.68 3.39 2.05
C ILE A 50 -17.60 2.87 0.61
N ILE A 51 -16.41 2.49 0.14
CA ILE A 51 -16.22 1.96 -1.22
C ILE A 51 -16.98 0.64 -1.38
N LYS A 52 -16.92 -0.26 -0.39
CA LYS A 52 -17.61 -1.56 -0.41
C LYS A 52 -19.13 -1.40 -0.48
N LYS A 53 -19.70 -0.42 0.23
CA LYS A 53 -21.14 -0.09 0.14
C LYS A 53 -21.53 0.38 -1.26
N LYS A 54 -20.68 1.16 -1.92
CA LYS A 54 -20.94 1.69 -3.28
C LYS A 54 -20.71 0.67 -4.39
N PHE A 55 -19.85 -0.32 -4.16
CA PHE A 55 -19.50 -1.36 -5.14
C PHE A 55 -19.62 -2.77 -4.51
N PRO A 56 -20.85 -3.20 -4.17
CA PRO A 56 -21.07 -4.48 -3.48
C PRO A 56 -20.58 -5.66 -4.33
N GLY A 57 -19.98 -6.66 -3.69
CA GLY A 57 -19.49 -7.88 -4.33
C GLY A 57 -18.21 -7.72 -5.17
N LYS A 58 -17.72 -6.50 -5.39
CA LYS A 58 -16.51 -6.24 -6.19
C LYS A 58 -15.27 -5.87 -5.37
N VAL A 59 -15.44 -5.67 -4.06
CA VAL A 59 -14.42 -5.08 -3.20
C VAL A 59 -14.21 -5.94 -1.95
N SER A 60 -12.94 -6.17 -1.60
CA SER A 60 -12.54 -6.68 -0.29
C SER A 60 -11.45 -5.80 0.32
N TRP A 61 -11.41 -5.71 1.64
CA TRP A 61 -10.35 -5.02 2.38
C TRP A 61 -9.73 -5.97 3.40
N VAL A 62 -8.41 -5.90 3.55
CA VAL A 62 -7.66 -6.66 4.55
C VAL A 62 -6.50 -5.81 5.07
N MET A 63 -6.23 -5.97 6.36
CA MET A 63 -5.03 -5.43 6.99
C MET A 63 -3.99 -6.55 7.15
N LYS A 64 -2.74 -6.24 6.85
CA LYS A 64 -1.61 -7.19 6.89
C LYS A 64 -0.48 -6.61 7.74
N ASP A 65 0.13 -7.45 8.57
CA ASP A 65 1.35 -7.07 9.28
C ASP A 65 2.55 -7.07 8.32
N SER A 66 3.41 -6.09 8.48
CA SER A 66 4.70 -5.94 7.81
C SER A 66 5.82 -5.52 8.78
N ASN A 67 5.55 -5.53 10.09
CA ASN A 67 6.39 -4.95 11.13
C ASN A 67 7.77 -5.62 11.18
N VAL A 68 7.80 -6.96 11.17
CA VAL A 68 9.05 -7.73 11.26
C VAL A 68 9.98 -7.38 10.10
N LEU A 69 9.44 -7.32 8.88
CA LEU A 69 10.23 -7.02 7.70
C LEU A 69 10.65 -5.54 7.67
N PHE A 70 9.74 -4.63 8.05
CA PHE A 70 10.02 -3.20 8.14
C PHE A 70 11.09 -2.88 9.19
N LYS A 71 11.06 -3.55 10.34
CA LYS A 71 12.10 -3.41 11.36
C LYS A 71 13.47 -3.78 10.79
N LYS A 72 13.57 -4.95 10.15
CA LYS A 72 14.83 -5.47 9.62
C LYS A 72 15.42 -4.63 8.48
N ILE A 73 14.56 -4.12 7.59
CA ILE A 73 15.00 -3.41 6.38
C ILE A 73 15.13 -1.90 6.63
N GLY A 74 14.23 -1.31 7.41
CA GLY A 74 14.21 0.12 7.69
C GLY A 74 14.77 0.47 9.06
N VAL A 75 14.08 0.07 10.13
CA VAL A 75 14.38 0.58 11.49
C VAL A 75 15.80 0.24 11.94
N ASP A 76 16.23 -1.00 11.77
CA ASP A 76 17.57 -1.46 12.16
C ASP A 76 18.68 -0.83 11.30
N LYS A 77 18.33 -0.18 10.16
CA LYS A 77 19.25 0.43 9.20
C LYS A 77 19.37 1.94 9.30
N ILE A 78 18.51 2.61 10.07
CA ILE A 78 18.48 4.07 10.20
C ILE A 78 19.88 4.67 10.46
N LYS A 79 20.65 4.11 11.40
CA LYS A 79 21.98 4.64 11.74
C LYS A 79 22.97 4.50 10.58
N ASP A 80 22.95 3.37 9.90
CA ASP A 80 23.84 3.08 8.77
C ASP A 80 23.48 3.96 7.57
N ASP A 81 22.18 4.12 7.30
CA ASP A 81 21.66 4.92 6.19
C ASP A 81 21.94 6.41 6.39
N VAL A 82 21.72 6.95 7.60
CA VAL A 82 22.06 8.35 7.91
C VAL A 82 23.56 8.58 7.72
N LYS A 83 24.41 7.67 8.20
CA LYS A 83 25.87 7.79 8.05
C LYS A 83 26.30 7.77 6.58
N LYS A 84 25.64 6.96 5.74
CA LYS A 84 26.04 6.74 4.35
C LYS A 84 25.43 7.75 3.38
N TYR A 85 24.18 8.11 3.56
CA TYR A 85 23.37 8.88 2.61
C TYR A 85 22.91 10.24 3.15
N GLY A 86 23.09 10.52 4.44
CA GLY A 86 22.59 11.72 5.10
C GLY A 86 21.08 11.69 5.40
N ASP A 87 20.41 10.56 5.15
CA ASP A 87 18.98 10.34 5.41
C ASP A 87 18.76 8.91 5.94
N SER A 88 17.73 8.73 6.76
CA SER A 88 17.27 7.45 7.31
C SER A 88 16.70 6.46 6.29
N LEU A 89 16.33 6.93 5.09
CA LEU A 89 15.64 6.13 4.05
C LEU A 89 14.39 5.38 4.55
N ILE A 90 13.81 5.81 5.67
CA ILE A 90 12.77 5.05 6.37
C ILE A 90 11.48 4.91 5.54
N CYS A 91 11.11 5.98 4.81
CA CYS A 91 9.95 5.98 3.93
C CYS A 91 10.15 5.06 2.72
N CYS A 92 11.35 5.09 2.13
CA CYS A 92 11.73 4.19 1.05
C CYS A 92 11.65 2.73 1.50
N SER A 93 12.23 2.43 2.67
CA SER A 93 12.17 1.10 3.28
C SER A 93 10.74 0.63 3.53
N CYS A 94 9.87 1.53 4.04
CA CYS A 94 8.45 1.23 4.26
C CYS A 94 7.78 0.77 2.97
N LYS A 95 7.97 1.49 1.86
CA LYS A 95 7.34 1.16 0.58
C LYS A 95 7.89 -0.12 -0.04
N ILE A 96 9.20 -0.34 0.02
CA ILE A 96 9.81 -1.60 -0.45
C ILE A 96 9.18 -2.78 0.29
N VAL A 97 9.03 -2.67 1.60
CA VAL A 97 8.43 -3.70 2.45
C VAL A 97 6.96 -3.94 2.10
N MET A 98 6.16 -2.87 1.97
CA MET A 98 4.77 -2.99 1.55
C MET A 98 4.62 -3.63 0.17
N LEU A 99 5.45 -3.26 -0.80
CA LEU A 99 5.45 -3.87 -2.13
C LEU A 99 5.84 -5.35 -2.09
N ALA A 100 6.86 -5.71 -1.31
CA ALA A 100 7.29 -7.10 -1.14
C ALA A 100 6.16 -7.96 -0.54
N GLU A 101 5.54 -7.50 0.55
CA GLU A 101 4.40 -8.17 1.16
C GLU A 101 3.18 -8.21 0.24
N MET A 102 2.96 -7.17 -0.57
CA MET A 102 1.90 -7.12 -1.56
C MET A 102 2.10 -8.16 -2.66
N ILE A 103 3.33 -8.35 -3.13
CA ILE A 103 3.69 -9.41 -4.09
C ILE A 103 3.38 -10.78 -3.50
N VAL A 104 3.76 -11.03 -2.23
CA VAL A 104 3.46 -12.29 -1.54
C VAL A 104 1.95 -12.50 -1.42
N TYR A 105 1.20 -11.48 -1.00
CA TYR A 105 -0.25 -11.52 -0.90
C TYR A 105 -0.90 -11.80 -2.26
N CYS A 106 -0.49 -11.09 -3.31
CA CYS A 106 -1.03 -11.26 -4.65
C CYS A 106 -0.74 -12.64 -5.22
N LYS A 107 0.48 -13.17 -5.02
CA LYS A 107 0.86 -14.53 -5.44
C LYS A 107 -0.02 -15.59 -4.76
N LYS A 108 -0.25 -15.48 -3.45
CA LYS A 108 -1.14 -16.39 -2.70
C LYS A 108 -2.60 -16.33 -3.15
N ASN A 109 -3.02 -15.21 -3.73
CA ASN A 109 -4.39 -14.97 -4.18
C ASN A 109 -4.56 -15.05 -5.71
N ASN A 110 -3.53 -15.48 -6.44
CA ASN A 110 -3.51 -15.53 -7.91
C ASN A 110 -3.86 -14.18 -8.59
N ILE A 111 -3.41 -13.07 -7.98
CA ILE A 111 -3.59 -11.70 -8.50
C ILE A 111 -2.34 -11.32 -9.27
N LYS A 112 -2.53 -10.93 -10.55
CA LYS A 112 -1.41 -10.64 -11.47
C LYS A 112 -1.08 -9.15 -11.59
N VAL A 113 -1.91 -8.27 -11.04
CA VAL A 113 -1.74 -6.81 -11.16
C VAL A 113 -1.81 -6.19 -9.78
N ILE A 114 -0.75 -5.45 -9.45
CA ILE A 114 -0.68 -4.57 -8.29
C ILE A 114 -0.91 -3.14 -8.80
N ALA A 115 -1.63 -2.35 -8.03
CA ALA A 115 -1.78 -0.93 -8.21
C ALA A 115 -1.56 -0.20 -6.88
N ASP A 116 -1.32 1.10 -6.96
CA ASP A 116 -1.20 2.01 -5.84
C ASP A 116 -1.88 3.35 -6.16
N GLY A 117 -1.82 4.28 -5.21
CA GLY A 117 -2.29 5.66 -5.37
C GLY A 117 -1.15 6.66 -5.44
N PHE A 118 0.02 6.30 -5.96
CA PHE A 118 1.16 7.21 -6.03
C PHE A 118 0.95 8.25 -7.12
N ASN A 119 1.48 9.44 -6.86
CA ASN A 119 1.29 10.61 -7.70
C ASN A 119 2.65 11.17 -8.10
N LYS A 120 2.82 11.50 -9.39
CA LYS A 120 4.00 12.17 -9.95
C LYS A 120 4.41 13.47 -9.25
N ASN A 121 3.50 14.12 -8.54
CA ASN A 121 3.78 15.33 -7.77
C ASN A 121 4.47 15.03 -6.43
N GLN A 122 4.57 13.77 -6.01
CA GLN A 122 5.23 13.33 -4.76
C GLN A 122 6.74 13.13 -4.96
N LEU A 123 7.41 14.09 -5.60
CA LEU A 123 8.82 14.02 -6.00
C LEU A 123 9.82 13.91 -4.84
N TYR A 124 9.36 14.15 -3.61
CA TYR A 124 10.18 14.02 -2.40
C TYR A 124 10.46 12.55 -2.02
N TYR A 125 9.75 11.60 -2.64
CA TYR A 125 9.99 10.17 -2.45
C TYR A 125 10.80 9.61 -3.63
N PRO A 126 12.10 9.31 -3.45
CA PRO A 126 12.96 8.84 -4.54
C PRO A 126 12.50 7.50 -5.14
N GLU A 127 11.76 6.71 -4.39
CA GLU A 127 11.19 5.43 -4.82
C GLU A 127 9.89 5.56 -5.64
N GLN A 128 9.41 6.79 -5.89
CA GLN A 128 8.18 7.08 -6.66
C GLN A 128 8.44 7.89 -7.93
N LEU A 129 9.67 7.86 -8.44
CA LEU A 129 10.00 8.52 -9.70
C LEU A 129 9.27 7.83 -10.88
N PRO A 130 8.77 8.61 -11.86
CA PRO A 130 7.97 8.12 -13.00
C PRO A 130 8.73 7.18 -13.95
#